data_AF-X0VEH6-F1
#
_entry.id   AF-X0VEH6-F1
#
_cell.length_a   1.000
_cell.length_b   1.000
_cell.length_c   1.000
_cell.angle_alpha   90.00
_cell.angle_beta   90.00
_cell.angle_gamma   90.00
#
_symmetry.space_group_name_H-M   'P 1'
#
loop_
_entity.id
_entity.type
_entity.pdbx_description
1 polymer ?
#
loop_
_entity_poly.entity_id
_entity_poly.type
_entity_poly.pdbx_seq_one_letter_code
_entity_poly.pdbx_strand_id
1 'polypeptide(L)' 'MVDNYEFVTGHKKGYLAFMYNNCTNKWIIKSFHLSENMNDQMLQAIKKFDIMKKLNLEE' A
#
# COMPACT_ATOMS: atom_id res chain seq x y z
N MET A 1 -9.95 17.48 0.03
CA MET A 1 -10.42 16.08 0.13
C MET A 1 -9.51 15.23 -0.75
N VAL A 2 -9.12 14.03 -0.31
CA VAL A 2 -8.21 13.12 -1.02
C VAL A 2 -8.94 11.80 -1.17
N ASP A 3 -9.02 11.30 -2.40
CA ASP A 3 -9.55 9.97 -2.68
C ASP A 3 -8.39 8.99 -2.88
N ASN A 4 -8.60 7.74 -2.49
CA ASN A 4 -7.60 6.70 -2.63
C ASN A 4 -8.23 5.37 -3.07
N TYR A 5 -7.45 4.58 -3.78
CA TYR A 5 -7.83 3.29 -4.31
C TYR A 5 -6.68 2.29 -4.16
N GLU A 6 -7.02 1.09 -3.72
CA GLU A 6 -6.17 -0.08 -3.91
C GLU A 6 -6.56 -0.78 -5.22
N PHE A 7 -5.58 -1.22 -5.99
CA PHE A 7 -5.80 -1.94 -7.24
C PHE A 7 -4.88 -3.16 -7.33
N VAL A 8 -5.27 -4.16 -8.13
CA VAL A 8 -4.45 -5.34 -8.40
C VAL A 8 -4.21 -5.44 -9.90
N THR A 9 -2.94 -5.55 -10.31
CA THR A 9 -2.55 -5.78 -11.71
C THR A 9 -1.35 -6.71 -11.77
N GLY A 10 -1.38 -7.71 -12.65
CA GLY A 10 -0.30 -8.67 -12.81
C GLY A 10 0.19 -9.28 -11.48
N HIS A 11 -0.74 -9.70 -10.62
CA HIS A 11 -0.48 -10.23 -9.27
C HIS A 11 0.25 -9.30 -8.29
N LYS A 12 0.36 -8.00 -8.61
CA LYS A 12 0.88 -6.97 -7.71
C LYS A 12 -0.27 -6.14 -7.19
N LYS A 13 -0.28 -5.89 -5.88
CA LYS A 13 -1.21 -4.95 -5.26
C LYS A 13 -0.56 -3.56 -5.26
N GLY A 14 -1.31 -2.56 -5.71
CA GLY A 14 -0.87 -1.18 -5.84
C GLY A 14 -1.82 -0.23 -5.14
N TYR A 15 -1.31 0.93 -4.78
CA TYR A 15 -2.03 2.01 -4.14
C TYR A 15 -1.91 3.28 -4.97
N LEU A 16 -3.03 3.98 -5.15
CA LEU A 16 -3.08 5.29 -5.79
C LEU A 16 -3.94 6.24 -4.94
N ALA A 17 -3.38 7.38 -4.56
CA ALA A 17 -4.11 8.49 -3.97
C ALA A 17 -4.00 9.72 -4.86
N PHE A 18 -5.12 10.41 -5.07
CA PHE A 18 -5.17 11.63 -5.85
C PHE A 18 -6.13 12.64 -5.24
N MET A 19 -5.94 13.90 -5.61
CA MET A 19 -6.82 14.98 -5.17
C MET A 19 -6.93 16.06 -6.23
N TYR A 20 -8.07 16.74 -6.25
CA TYR A 20 -8.25 17.94 -7.05
C TYR A 20 -7.70 19.16 -6.30
N ASN A 21 -6.90 19.96 -6.98
CA ASN A 21 -6.38 21.23 -6.48
C ASN A 21 -7.21 22.39 -7.05
N ASN A 22 -7.97 23.05 -6.17
CA ASN A 22 -8.84 24.19 -6.53
C ASN A 22 -8.06 25.45 -6.96
N CYS A 23 -6.81 25.61 -6.55
CA CYS A 23 -6.01 26.79 -6.91
C CYS A 23 -5.50 26.71 -8.35
N THR A 24 -5.13 25.50 -8.80
CA THR A 24 -4.56 25.27 -10.13
C THR A 24 -5.56 24.64 -11.10
N ASN A 25 -6.73 24.23 -10.62
CA ASN A 25 -7.74 23.47 -11.34
C ASN A 25 -7.21 22.18 -11.98
N LYS A 26 -6.37 21.45 -11.25
CA LYS A 26 -5.72 20.23 -11.72
C LYS A 26 -5.87 19.08 -10.73
N TRP A 27 -5.93 17.87 -11.26
CA TRP A 27 -5.78 16.65 -10.48
C TRP A 27 -4.30 16.38 -10.21
N ILE A 28 -3.98 16.02 -8.97
CA ILE A 28 -2.63 15.74 -8.51
C ILE A 28 -2.59 14.31 -7.98
N ILE A 29 -1.64 13.52 -8.46
CA ILE A 29 -1.29 12.24 -7.84
C ILE A 29 -0.53 12.57 -6.56
N LYS A 30 -1.14 12.28 -5.42
CA LYS A 30 -0.58 12.55 -4.10
C LYS A 30 0.35 11.44 -3.63
N SER A 31 0.04 10.19 -3.99
CA SER A 31 0.88 9.04 -3.70
C SER A 31 0.61 7.91 -4.69
N PHE A 32 1.67 7.21 -5.08
CA PHE A 32 1.60 6.03 -5.93
C PHE A 32 2.72 5.07 -5.55
N HIS A 33 2.36 3.89 -5.05
CA HIS A 33 3.32 2.89 -4.60
C HIS A 33 2.73 1.49 -4.71
N LEU A 34 3.61 0.48 -4.70
CA LEU A 34 3.17 -0.89 -4.44
C LEU A 34 2.73 -0.95 -2.99
N SER A 35 1.47 -1.31 -2.74
CA SER A 35 1.06 -1.68 -1.38
C SER A 35 1.91 -2.87 -0.95
N GLU A 36 2.41 -2.86 0.29
CA GLU A 36 3.35 -3.86 0.77
C GLU A 36 2.90 -5.27 0.37
N ASN A 37 3.77 -5.97 -0.36
CA ASN A 37 3.51 -7.23 -1.05
C ASN A 37 3.45 -8.42 -0.08
N MET A 38 2.87 -8.24 1.10
CA MET A 38 2.55 -9.36 1.97
C MET A 38 1.11 -9.78 1.67
N ASN A 39 0.97 -10.91 0.95
CA ASN A 39 -0.31 -11.63 0.89
C ASN A 39 -0.83 -11.76 2.33
N ASP A 40 -2.12 -11.50 2.57
CA ASP A 40 -2.75 -11.63 3.90
C ASP A 40 -2.43 -12.98 4.56
N GLN A 41 -2.32 -14.05 3.77
CA GLN A 41 -1.91 -15.38 4.26
C GLN A 41 -0.47 -15.40 4.76
N MET A 42 0.43 -14.68 4.09
CA MET A 42 1.83 -14.54 4.48
C MET A 42 1.96 -13.62 5.70
N LEU A 43 1.18 -12.54 5.79
CA LEU A 43 1.06 -11.69 6.98
C LEU A 43 0.54 -12.48 8.18
N GLN A 44 -0.50 -13.29 7.99
CA GLN A 44 -1.04 -14.15 9.04
C GLN A 44 -0.04 -15.25 9.45
N ALA A 45 0.69 -15.84 8.50
CA ALA A 45 1.73 -16.82 8.80
C ALA A 45 2.91 -16.20 9.58
N ILE A 46 3.34 -14.99 9.20
CA ILE A 46 4.39 -14.20 9.87
C ILE A 46 3.94 -13.68 11.24
N LYS A 47 2.64 -13.44 11.45
CA LYS A 47 2.07 -13.12 12.77
C LYS A 47 1.91 -14.36 13.66
N LYS A 48 1.58 -15.51 13.06
CA LYS A 48 1.29 -16.77 13.77
C LYS A 48 2.55 -17.49 14.22
N PHE A 49 3.60 -17.44 13.42
CA PHE A 49 4.93 -17.87 13.82
C PHE A 49 5.73 -16.62 14.15
N ASP A 50 6.46 -16.60 15.26
CA ASP A 50 7.28 -15.48 15.77
C ASP A 50 8.49 -15.12 14.85
N ILE A 51 8.25 -15.07 13.53
CA ILE A 51 9.22 -14.95 12.44
C ILE A 51 9.68 -13.50 12.27
N MET A 52 8.89 -12.52 12.71
CA MET A 52 9.27 -11.10 12.67
C MET A 52 10.61 -10.85 13.36
N LYS A 53 10.86 -11.51 14.52
CA LYS A 53 12.16 -11.50 15.22
C LYS A 53 13.32 -12.14 14.44
N LYS A 54 13.04 -13.16 13.62
CA LYS A 54 14.08 -13.86 12.84
C LYS A 54 14.45 -13.13 11.54
N LEU A 55 13.57 -12.28 11.02
CA LEU A 55 13.77 -11.54 9.79
C LEU A 55 14.19 -10.08 10.01
N ASN A 56 14.35 -9.63 11.27
CA ASN A 56 14.65 -8.23 11.62
C ASN A 56 13.69 -7.23 10.95
N LEU A 57 12.40 -7.55 10.93
CA LEU A 57 11.34 -6.68 10.41
C LEU A 57 10.57 -5.97 11.54
N GLU A 58 11.12 -5.97 12.76
CA GLU A 58 10.60 -5.18 13.86
C GLU A 58 11.13 -3.73 13.73
N GLU A 59 10.21 -2.78 13.53
CA GLU A 59 10.44 -1.35 13.85
C GLU A 59 10.40 -1.12 15.36
#